data_AF-A0A150X1F4-F1
#
_entry.id   AF-A0A150X1F4-F1
#
_cell.length_a   1.000
_cell.length_b   1.000
_cell.length_c   1.000
_cell.angle_alpha   90.00
_cell.angle_beta   90.00
_cell.angle_gamma   90.00
#
_symmetry.space_group_name_H-M   'P 1'
#
loop_
_entity.id
_entity.type
_entity.pdbx_description
1 polymer ?
#
loop_
_entity_poly.entity_id
_entity_poly.type
_entity_poly.pdbx_seq_one_letter_code
_entity_poly.pdbx_strand_id
1 'polypeptide(L)'
;MKIIQYIFLIGLLSSCKSHSKNDSTKSTQNIQNSSIENQESMTIEAQIKVFKTLGYEFSNGVTKDLILRDVYEMTWEEETEKHLEQNPYSVLYYFYGWRDSQVEGYNYTDDCIWFDLEFFDHNSQYKWFMERMGTITHGEIEFSEITIETDSENWEWISFKVNGQPKKWKLEKTGYIADHFVQRFSYLPKELNTKGKYTYYDNGGQQWVIDYATEKEQSIFNEKTGLNREWLGDGDHFSEPRD
;
A
#
# COMPACT_ATOMS: atom_id res chain seq x y z
N MET A 1 -35.24 -15.52 10.81
CA MET A 1 -34.06 -15.71 11.69
C MET A 1 -32.83 -15.37 10.84
N LYS A 2 -31.99 -14.37 11.09
CA LYS A 2 -31.93 -13.19 11.97
C LYS A 2 -31.07 -12.22 11.13
N ILE A 3 -31.58 -11.04 10.80
CA ILE A 3 -30.77 -9.96 10.23
C ILE A 3 -30.05 -9.32 11.42
N ILE A 4 -28.72 -9.34 11.40
CA ILE A 4 -27.90 -8.64 12.39
C ILE A 4 -27.51 -7.30 11.76
N GLN A 5 -28.21 -6.25 12.17
CA GLN A 5 -27.78 -4.86 11.97
C GLN A 5 -26.68 -4.54 13.00
N TYR A 6 -25.51 -4.13 12.53
CA TYR A 6 -24.51 -3.49 13.39
C TYR A 6 -24.81 -2.00 13.48
N ILE A 7 -25.27 -1.56 14.65
CA ILE A 7 -25.37 -0.15 15.02
C ILE A 7 -24.03 0.22 15.66
N PHE A 8 -23.23 1.06 14.99
CA PHE A 8 -22.10 1.73 15.62
C PHE A 8 -22.63 2.94 16.39
N LEU A 9 -22.57 2.88 17.72
CA LEU A 9 -22.88 3.98 18.62
C LEU A 9 -21.56 4.69 18.97
N ILE A 10 -21.25 5.80 18.31
CA ILE A 10 -20.15 6.69 18.74
C ILE A 10 -20.76 7.73 19.69
N GLY A 11 -20.33 7.67 20.94
CA GLY A 11 -20.76 8.56 22.00
C GLY A 11 -20.33 10.01 21.75
N LEU A 12 -21.30 10.89 21.57
CA LEU A 12 -21.16 12.33 21.76
C LEU A 12 -21.16 12.63 23.26
N LEU A 13 -20.04 13.15 23.79
CA LEU A 13 -20.03 13.86 25.05
C LEU A 13 -19.37 15.24 24.86
N SER A 14 -20.23 16.24 24.68
CA SER A 14 -19.94 17.64 24.96
C SER A 14 -20.80 18.08 26.13
N SER A 15 -20.19 18.57 27.21
CA SER A 15 -20.39 19.96 27.69
C SER A 15 -19.82 20.20 29.10
N CYS A 16 -18.88 21.15 29.13
CA CYS A 16 -18.64 22.23 30.09
C CYS A 16 -18.71 22.00 31.62
N LYS A 17 -17.60 22.33 32.28
CA LYS A 17 -17.60 23.27 33.42
C LYS A 17 -16.32 24.11 33.43
N SER A 18 -16.53 25.42 33.43
CA SER A 18 -15.54 26.48 33.56
C SER A 18 -14.90 26.48 34.95
N HIS A 19 -13.63 26.88 35.06
CA HIS A 19 -13.11 27.77 36.10
C HIS A 19 -11.80 28.40 35.64
N SER A 20 -11.72 29.72 35.77
CA SER A 20 -10.58 30.54 35.38
C SER A 20 -9.41 30.40 36.36
N LYS A 21 -8.19 30.56 35.85
CA LYS A 21 -7.16 31.44 36.42
C LYS A 21 -6.04 31.66 35.41
N ASN A 22 -5.63 32.93 35.34
CA ASN A 22 -4.58 33.47 34.49
C ASN A 22 -3.24 32.78 34.73
N ASP A 23 -2.51 32.51 33.65
CA ASP A 23 -1.08 32.82 33.62
C ASP A 23 -0.62 33.11 32.19
N SER A 24 0.11 34.22 32.09
CA SER A 24 0.64 34.80 30.87
C SER A 24 1.78 33.96 30.33
N THR A 25 1.61 33.39 29.12
CA THR A 25 2.76 32.95 28.33
C THR A 25 2.48 33.23 26.85
N LYS A 26 3.28 34.11 26.26
CA LYS A 26 3.36 34.33 24.82
C LYS A 26 3.74 32.99 24.17
N SER A 27 2.81 32.37 23.44
CA SER A 27 3.16 31.35 22.45
C SER A 27 2.82 31.88 21.07
N THR A 28 3.87 32.14 20.33
CA THR A 28 3.95 32.50 18.92
C THR A 28 2.98 31.65 18.09
N GLN A 29 2.04 32.31 17.40
CA GLN A 29 1.31 31.72 16.29
C GLN A 29 2.30 31.39 15.18
N ASN A 30 2.77 30.15 15.13
CA ASN A 30 3.35 29.59 13.91
C ASN A 30 2.19 29.22 12.99
N ILE A 31 1.74 30.21 12.21
CA ILE A 31 0.99 29.96 10.98
C ILE A 31 1.99 29.33 10.02
N GLN A 32 2.03 28.01 9.97
CA GLN A 32 2.68 27.28 8.88
C GLN A 32 1.75 27.39 7.67
N ASN A 33 1.82 28.54 7.00
CA ASN A 33 1.48 28.65 5.59
C ASN A 33 2.59 27.91 4.84
N SER A 34 2.51 26.57 4.75
CA SER A 34 3.19 25.85 3.70
C SER A 34 2.32 25.98 2.46
N SER A 35 2.83 26.76 1.52
CA SER A 35 2.36 26.89 0.14
C SER A 35 1.89 25.55 -0.41
N ILE A 36 0.57 25.41 -0.59
CA ILE A 36 0.00 24.55 -1.62
C ILE A 36 0.48 25.19 -2.93
N GLU A 37 1.66 24.80 -3.40
CA GLU A 37 2.05 25.08 -4.76
C GLU A 37 0.96 24.48 -5.64
N ASN A 38 0.37 25.30 -6.51
CA ASN A 38 -0.60 24.88 -7.51
C ASN A 38 0.07 23.84 -8.40
N GLN A 39 -0.01 22.56 -8.01
CA GLN A 39 0.30 21.47 -8.90
C GLN A 39 -0.74 21.55 -10.02
N GLU A 40 -0.28 21.70 -11.27
CA GLU A 40 -1.19 21.78 -12.40
C GLU A 40 -2.06 20.51 -12.44
N SER A 41 -3.38 20.70 -12.45
CA SER A 41 -4.32 19.60 -12.55
C SER A 41 -4.10 18.82 -13.84
N MET A 42 -4.15 17.49 -13.79
CA MET A 42 -3.95 16.62 -14.94
C MET A 42 -5.10 15.66 -15.12
N THR A 43 -5.66 15.58 -16.34
CA THR A 43 -6.76 14.64 -16.60
C THR A 43 -6.37 13.20 -16.35
N ILE A 44 -7.34 12.38 -15.93
CA ILE A 44 -7.12 10.94 -15.65
C ILE A 44 -6.49 10.24 -16.87
N GLU A 45 -6.96 10.52 -18.08
CA GLU A 45 -6.44 9.92 -19.32
C GLU A 45 -4.98 10.29 -19.58
N ALA A 46 -4.58 11.52 -19.24
CA ALA A 46 -3.19 11.96 -19.35
C ALA A 46 -2.30 11.23 -18.34
N GLN A 47 -2.78 11.07 -17.09
CA GLN A 47 -2.08 10.30 -16.07
C GLN A 47 -1.90 8.83 -16.50
N ILE A 48 -2.98 8.17 -16.96
CA ILE A 48 -2.95 6.79 -17.48
C ILE A 48 -1.96 6.67 -18.65
N LYS A 49 -1.92 7.65 -19.54
CA LYS A 49 -0.97 7.65 -20.67
C LYS A 49 0.47 7.66 -20.18
N VAL A 50 0.79 8.43 -19.14
CA VAL A 50 2.14 8.46 -18.54
C VAL A 50 2.46 7.11 -17.90
N PHE A 51 1.55 6.55 -17.09
CA PHE A 51 1.72 5.21 -16.50
C PHE A 51 1.96 4.12 -17.55
N LYS A 52 1.23 4.15 -18.67
CA LYS A 52 1.51 3.23 -19.80
C LYS A 52 2.92 3.36 -20.36
N THR A 53 3.49 4.58 -20.42
CA THR A 53 4.89 4.74 -20.84
C THR A 53 5.90 4.25 -19.80
N LEU A 54 5.46 4.04 -18.56
CA LEU A 54 6.25 3.50 -17.45
C LEU A 54 6.10 1.98 -17.32
N GLY A 55 5.24 1.35 -18.15
CA GLY A 55 5.04 -0.10 -18.17
C GLY A 55 3.75 -0.56 -17.51
N TYR A 56 2.98 0.32 -16.87
CA TYR A 56 1.76 -0.09 -16.19
C TYR A 56 0.61 -0.28 -17.14
N GLU A 57 0.00 -1.46 -17.08
CA GLU A 57 -1.23 -1.77 -17.80
C GLU A 57 -2.32 -2.23 -16.84
N PHE A 58 -3.54 -1.74 -17.08
CA PHE A 58 -4.68 -2.25 -16.36
C PHE A 58 -5.11 -3.60 -16.93
N SER A 59 -5.50 -4.50 -16.04
CA SER A 59 -6.15 -5.77 -16.37
C SER A 59 -7.41 -5.56 -17.21
N ASN A 60 -7.77 -6.57 -17.99
CA ASN A 60 -9.00 -6.57 -18.75
C ASN A 60 -10.22 -6.35 -17.84
N GLY A 61 -11.09 -5.43 -18.23
CA GLY A 61 -12.31 -5.11 -17.47
C GLY A 61 -12.18 -3.95 -16.49
N VAL A 62 -10.97 -3.44 -16.22
CA VAL A 62 -10.80 -2.20 -15.47
C VAL A 62 -11.18 -1.01 -16.36
N THR A 63 -12.18 -0.25 -15.93
CA THR A 63 -12.69 0.93 -16.64
C THR A 63 -12.53 2.19 -15.80
N LYS A 64 -12.60 3.37 -16.43
CA LYS A 64 -12.61 4.65 -15.72
C LYS A 64 -13.73 4.72 -14.68
N ASP A 65 -14.94 4.27 -15.04
CA ASP A 65 -16.09 4.27 -14.12
C ASP A 65 -15.85 3.37 -12.90
N LEU A 66 -15.19 2.22 -13.10
CA LEU A 66 -14.81 1.32 -12.01
C LEU A 66 -13.80 1.99 -11.07
N ILE A 67 -12.75 2.60 -11.63
CA ILE A 67 -11.74 3.36 -10.87
C ILE A 67 -12.41 4.49 -10.07
N LEU A 68 -13.26 5.29 -10.71
CA LEU A 68 -13.95 6.41 -10.05
C LEU A 68 -14.85 5.93 -8.92
N ARG A 69 -15.57 4.82 -9.10
CA ARG A 69 -16.36 4.22 -8.02
C ARG A 69 -15.48 3.82 -6.85
N ASP A 70 -14.40 3.10 -7.09
CA ASP A 70 -13.55 2.58 -6.00
C ASP A 70 -12.80 3.70 -5.27
N VAL A 71 -12.40 4.75 -6.00
CA VAL A 71 -11.84 5.97 -5.39
C VAL A 71 -12.87 6.64 -4.50
N TYR A 72 -14.13 6.79 -4.96
CA TYR A 72 -15.19 7.34 -4.13
C TYR A 72 -15.44 6.48 -2.89
N GLU A 73 -15.52 5.16 -3.01
CA GLU A 73 -15.78 4.27 -1.88
C GLU A 73 -14.66 4.31 -0.84
N MET A 74 -13.41 4.49 -1.27
CA MET A 74 -12.26 4.57 -0.37
C MET A 74 -12.10 5.94 0.29
N THR A 75 -12.36 7.02 -0.46
CA THR A 75 -12.03 8.40 -0.03
C THR A 75 -13.24 9.22 0.42
N TRP A 76 -14.46 8.81 0.01
CA TRP A 76 -15.72 9.55 0.18
C TRP A 76 -15.74 10.92 -0.50
N GLU A 77 -14.85 11.16 -1.47
CA GLU A 77 -14.76 12.42 -2.21
C GLU A 77 -15.82 12.50 -3.31
N GLU A 78 -16.86 13.33 -3.11
CA GLU A 78 -17.99 13.47 -4.05
C GLU A 78 -17.55 13.93 -5.45
N GLU A 79 -16.56 14.82 -5.54
CA GLU A 79 -15.96 15.27 -6.80
C GLU A 79 -14.77 14.38 -7.20
N THR A 80 -14.98 13.06 -7.24
CA THR A 80 -13.91 12.05 -7.32
C THR A 80 -12.96 12.23 -8.50
N GLU A 81 -13.50 12.55 -9.68
CA GLU A 81 -12.70 12.81 -10.87
C GLU A 81 -11.77 14.01 -10.65
N LYS A 82 -12.30 15.11 -10.12
CA LYS A 82 -11.50 16.29 -9.80
C LYS A 82 -10.46 16.00 -8.71
N HIS A 83 -10.79 15.18 -7.71
CA HIS A 83 -9.84 14.75 -6.69
C HIS A 83 -8.63 14.03 -7.31
N LEU A 84 -8.85 13.12 -8.27
CA LEU A 84 -7.77 12.49 -9.04
C LEU A 84 -6.98 13.49 -9.88
N GLU A 85 -7.66 14.44 -10.52
CA GLU A 85 -6.99 15.43 -11.38
C GLU A 85 -6.15 16.44 -10.59
N GLN A 86 -6.56 16.78 -9.37
CA GLN A 86 -5.86 17.70 -8.48
C GLN A 86 -4.71 17.06 -7.69
N ASN A 87 -4.67 15.72 -7.62
CA ASN A 87 -3.61 14.94 -6.98
C ASN A 87 -2.94 14.02 -8.02
N PRO A 88 -2.29 14.59 -9.05
CA PRO A 88 -1.86 13.83 -10.21
C PRO A 88 -0.89 12.71 -9.80
N TYR A 89 -1.10 11.54 -10.39
CA TYR A 89 -0.38 10.28 -10.19
C TYR A 89 -0.57 9.63 -8.83
N SER A 90 -0.56 10.36 -7.71
CA SER A 90 -0.57 9.79 -6.36
C SER A 90 -1.78 8.88 -6.13
N VAL A 91 -2.99 9.44 -6.29
CA VAL A 91 -4.23 8.68 -6.06
C VAL A 91 -4.36 7.56 -7.08
N LEU A 92 -4.09 7.84 -8.37
CA LEU A 92 -4.19 6.82 -9.40
C LEU A 92 -3.19 5.66 -9.21
N TYR A 93 -1.99 5.91 -8.67
CA TYR A 93 -0.99 4.87 -8.41
C TYR A 93 -1.44 3.89 -7.32
N TYR A 94 -2.09 4.41 -6.27
CA TYR A 94 -2.79 3.56 -5.29
C TYR A 94 -3.82 2.66 -5.98
N PHE A 95 -4.61 3.21 -6.90
CA PHE A 95 -5.63 2.44 -7.59
C PHE A 95 -5.12 1.50 -8.67
N TYR A 96 -3.92 1.70 -9.20
CA TYR A 96 -3.25 0.68 -10.00
C TYR A 96 -3.05 -0.60 -9.20
N GLY A 97 -2.60 -0.49 -7.95
CA GLY A 97 -2.41 -1.63 -7.05
C GLY A 97 -3.70 -2.21 -6.45
N TRP A 98 -4.88 -1.68 -6.80
CA TRP A 98 -6.17 -2.03 -6.19
C TRP A 98 -6.69 -3.41 -6.61
N ARG A 99 -7.71 -3.88 -5.88
CA ARG A 99 -8.42 -5.12 -6.15
C ARG A 99 -9.94 -4.94 -6.13
N ASP A 100 -10.62 -5.51 -7.11
CA ASP A 100 -12.07 -5.53 -7.18
C ASP A 100 -12.59 -6.89 -7.71
N SER A 101 -13.70 -7.34 -7.14
CA SER A 101 -14.31 -8.63 -7.49
C SER A 101 -14.90 -8.73 -8.90
N GLN A 102 -15.07 -7.60 -9.59
CA GLN A 102 -15.58 -7.53 -10.97
C GLN A 102 -14.46 -7.62 -12.01
N VAL A 103 -13.19 -7.54 -11.59
CA VAL A 103 -12.02 -7.70 -12.46
C VAL A 103 -11.60 -9.16 -12.47
N GLU A 104 -11.33 -9.71 -13.66
CA GLU A 104 -10.81 -11.08 -13.77
C GLU A 104 -9.46 -11.18 -13.05
N GLY A 105 -9.31 -12.18 -12.18
CA GLY A 105 -8.11 -12.30 -11.34
C GLY A 105 -8.06 -11.28 -10.18
N TYR A 106 -9.12 -10.49 -9.99
CA TYR A 106 -9.32 -9.52 -8.91
C TYR A 106 -8.42 -8.28 -8.89
N ASN A 107 -7.25 -8.30 -9.54
CA ASN A 107 -6.29 -7.20 -9.45
C ASN A 107 -6.41 -6.24 -10.63
N TYR A 108 -6.28 -4.94 -10.35
CA TYR A 108 -6.29 -3.91 -11.39
C TYR A 108 -5.05 -3.99 -12.30
N THR A 109 -3.94 -4.52 -11.79
CA THR A 109 -2.71 -4.74 -12.56
C THR A 109 -1.89 -5.88 -11.95
N ASP A 110 -0.95 -6.40 -12.73
CA ASP A 110 0.10 -7.31 -12.29
C ASP A 110 1.44 -6.61 -12.05
N ASP A 111 1.47 -5.28 -12.13
CA ASP A 111 2.70 -4.48 -12.06
C ASP A 111 2.97 -3.92 -10.64
N CYS A 112 1.94 -3.67 -9.83
CA CYS A 112 2.10 -3.18 -8.46
C CYS A 112 0.99 -3.67 -7.53
N ILE A 113 1.15 -3.41 -6.23
CA ILE A 113 0.28 -3.86 -5.15
C ILE A 113 0.01 -2.66 -4.24
N TRP A 114 -1.25 -2.35 -4.02
CA TRP A 114 -1.66 -1.50 -2.92
C TRP A 114 -1.99 -2.37 -1.72
N PHE A 115 -1.61 -1.95 -0.52
CA PHE A 115 -1.93 -2.67 0.70
C PHE A 115 -2.08 -1.75 1.91
N ASP A 116 -2.86 -2.23 2.89
CA ASP A 116 -3.04 -1.64 4.21
C ASP A 116 -2.56 -2.65 5.26
N LEU A 117 -1.77 -2.21 6.24
CA LEU A 117 -1.21 -3.11 7.26
C LEU A 117 -2.31 -3.89 7.99
N GLU A 118 -3.45 -3.25 8.23
CA GLU A 118 -4.55 -3.85 8.96
C GLU A 118 -5.18 -5.04 8.22
N PHE A 119 -4.89 -5.20 6.92
CA PHE A 119 -5.40 -6.30 6.10
C PHE A 119 -4.56 -7.59 6.23
N PHE A 120 -3.51 -7.62 7.06
CA PHE A 120 -2.83 -8.86 7.46
C PHE A 120 -3.52 -9.61 8.61
N ASP A 121 -4.80 -9.32 8.87
CA ASP A 121 -5.60 -9.91 9.96
C ASP A 121 -5.79 -11.44 9.87
N HIS A 122 -5.73 -12.01 8.67
CA HIS A 122 -5.95 -13.43 8.41
C HIS A 122 -4.77 -14.06 7.65
N ASN A 123 -4.40 -15.30 8.01
CA ASN A 123 -3.22 -15.99 7.47
C ASN A 123 -3.25 -16.13 5.93
N SER A 124 -4.43 -16.21 5.33
CA SER A 124 -4.57 -16.22 3.86
C SER A 124 -4.04 -14.96 3.18
N GLN A 125 -3.99 -13.83 3.89
CA GLN A 125 -3.54 -12.55 3.34
C GLN A 125 -2.02 -12.50 3.21
N TYR A 126 -1.27 -13.07 4.16
CA TYR A 126 0.19 -13.26 4.01
C TYR A 126 0.54 -14.09 2.78
N LYS A 127 -0.20 -15.19 2.56
CA LYS A 127 -0.01 -16.03 1.38
C LYS A 127 -0.32 -15.27 0.09
N TRP A 128 -1.48 -14.63 0.02
CA TRP A 128 -1.86 -13.83 -1.15
C TRP A 128 -0.84 -12.72 -1.43
N PHE A 129 -0.43 -11.98 -0.40
CA PHE A 129 0.55 -10.91 -0.54
C PHE A 129 1.88 -11.45 -1.07
N MET A 130 2.36 -12.58 -0.55
CA MET A 130 3.58 -13.22 -1.04
C MET A 130 3.48 -13.67 -2.51
N GLU A 131 2.34 -14.26 -2.90
CA GLU A 131 2.09 -14.62 -4.31
C GLU A 131 2.13 -13.38 -5.20
N ARG A 132 1.49 -12.29 -4.77
CA ARG A 132 1.49 -11.00 -5.48
C ARG A 132 2.87 -10.39 -5.58
N MET A 133 3.66 -10.42 -4.51
CA MET A 133 5.04 -9.94 -4.50
C MET A 133 5.92 -10.70 -5.50
N GLY A 134 5.60 -11.97 -5.79
CA GLY A 134 6.25 -12.71 -6.88
C GLY A 134 5.78 -12.24 -8.26
N THR A 135 4.46 -12.10 -8.46
CA THR A 135 3.87 -11.69 -9.74
C THR A 135 4.44 -10.37 -10.26
N ILE A 136 4.55 -9.34 -9.40
CA ILE A 136 5.05 -8.01 -9.81
C ILE A 136 6.52 -8.01 -10.24
N THR A 137 7.26 -9.10 -10.00
CA THR A 137 8.65 -9.21 -10.48
C THR A 137 8.74 -9.73 -11.92
N HIS A 138 7.62 -10.05 -12.56
CA HIS A 138 7.53 -10.63 -13.89
C HIS A 138 8.45 -11.85 -14.09
N GLY A 139 8.58 -12.67 -13.04
CA GLY A 139 9.30 -13.94 -13.06
C GLY A 139 10.75 -13.88 -12.59
N GLU A 140 11.26 -12.75 -12.09
CA GLU A 140 12.58 -12.73 -11.42
C GLU A 140 12.54 -13.45 -10.05
N ILE A 141 11.42 -13.37 -9.33
CA ILE A 141 11.20 -14.00 -8.04
C ILE A 141 9.90 -14.79 -8.08
N GLU A 142 10.01 -16.11 -7.95
CA GLU A 142 8.88 -17.05 -7.91
C GLU A 142 8.73 -17.62 -6.51
N PHE A 143 7.54 -17.43 -5.91
CA PHE A 143 7.16 -18.07 -4.66
C PHE A 143 6.28 -19.29 -4.93
N SER A 144 6.57 -20.40 -4.24
CA SER A 144 5.81 -21.64 -4.35
C SER A 144 5.76 -22.39 -3.02
N GLU A 145 4.89 -23.38 -2.93
CA GLU A 145 4.75 -24.25 -1.74
C GLU A 145 4.55 -23.48 -0.43
N ILE A 146 3.81 -22.37 -0.48
CA ILE A 146 3.55 -21.50 0.67
C ILE A 146 2.57 -22.17 1.65
N THR A 147 3.04 -22.41 2.87
CA THR A 147 2.27 -22.94 3.99
C THR A 147 2.47 -22.08 5.22
N ILE A 148 1.41 -21.95 6.04
CA ILE A 148 1.46 -21.23 7.31
C ILE A 148 1.08 -22.22 8.41
N GLU A 149 1.89 -22.26 9.45
CA GLU A 149 1.71 -23.12 10.63
C GLU A 149 1.85 -22.31 11.92
N THR A 150 1.17 -22.76 12.97
CA THR A 150 1.27 -22.19 14.31
C THR A 150 1.96 -23.18 15.23
N ASP A 151 3.00 -22.75 15.95
CA ASP A 151 3.71 -23.60 16.90
C ASP A 151 3.01 -23.71 18.26
N SER A 152 3.58 -24.50 19.17
CA SER A 152 3.03 -24.71 20.51
C SER A 152 3.02 -23.46 21.40
N GLU A 153 3.73 -22.39 21.02
CA GLU A 153 3.79 -21.11 21.72
C GLU A 153 2.90 -20.03 21.07
N ASN A 154 2.07 -20.43 20.10
CA ASN A 154 1.21 -19.59 19.29
C ASN A 154 1.95 -18.61 18.36
N TRP A 155 3.22 -18.86 18.02
CA TRP A 155 3.88 -18.12 16.95
C TRP A 155 3.48 -18.68 15.59
N GLU A 156 3.23 -17.79 14.65
CA GLU A 156 2.96 -18.16 13.28
C GLU A 156 4.26 -18.18 12.46
N TRP A 157 4.34 -19.15 11.56
CA TRP A 157 5.49 -19.36 10.69
C TRP A 157 5.00 -19.58 9.27
N ILE A 158 5.63 -18.88 8.31
CA ILE A 158 5.40 -19.08 6.89
C ILE A 158 6.58 -19.86 6.30
N SER A 159 6.31 -21.05 5.77
CA SER A 159 7.28 -21.88 5.05
C SER A 159 6.95 -21.85 3.57
N PHE A 160 7.97 -21.72 2.71
CA PHE A 160 7.78 -21.57 1.27
C PHE A 160 9.06 -21.91 0.52
N LYS A 161 8.98 -21.93 -0.81
CA LYS A 161 10.14 -21.92 -1.71
C LYS A 161 10.19 -20.59 -2.45
N VAL A 162 11.37 -20.01 -2.59
CA VAL A 162 11.65 -18.87 -3.47
C VAL A 162 12.69 -19.25 -4.50
N ASN A 163 12.35 -19.16 -5.80
CA ASN A 163 13.18 -19.69 -6.89
C ASN A 163 13.68 -21.12 -6.62
N GLY A 164 12.79 -21.96 -6.05
CA GLY A 164 13.08 -23.35 -5.66
C GLY A 164 13.84 -23.54 -4.34
N GLN A 165 14.35 -22.47 -3.71
CA GLN A 165 15.09 -22.54 -2.45
C GLN A 165 14.13 -22.49 -1.26
N PRO A 166 14.18 -23.48 -0.34
CA PRO A 166 13.30 -23.48 0.82
C PRO A 166 13.66 -22.37 1.80
N LYS A 167 12.62 -21.69 2.31
CA LYS A 167 12.71 -20.67 3.36
C LYS A 167 11.61 -20.88 4.39
N LYS A 168 11.87 -20.39 5.59
CA LYS A 168 10.91 -20.32 6.68
C LYS A 168 11.10 -18.99 7.39
N TRP A 169 10.04 -18.21 7.50
CA TRP A 169 10.04 -16.93 8.19
C TRP A 169 9.11 -16.98 9.39
N LYS A 170 9.60 -16.46 10.51
CA LYS A 170 8.79 -16.23 11.71
C LYS A 170 7.93 -14.99 11.50
N LEU A 171 6.63 -15.14 11.73
CA LEU A 171 5.66 -14.05 11.81
C LEU A 171 5.48 -13.65 13.28
N GLU A 172 4.33 -13.08 13.61
CA GLU A 172 3.96 -12.72 14.98
C GLU A 172 3.12 -13.82 15.63
N LYS A 173 2.74 -13.60 16.90
CA LYS A 173 1.76 -14.47 17.55
C LYS A 173 0.40 -14.34 16.87
N THR A 174 -0.38 -15.42 16.86
CA THR A 174 -1.75 -15.40 16.33
C THR A 174 -2.55 -14.22 16.90
N GLY A 175 -3.14 -13.43 16.00
CA GLY A 175 -3.90 -12.21 16.32
C GLY A 175 -3.08 -10.92 16.33
N TYR A 176 -1.78 -10.98 16.02
CA TYR A 176 -0.90 -9.81 15.83
C TYR A 176 -0.41 -9.74 14.39
N ILE A 177 -0.17 -8.53 13.89
CA ILE A 177 0.35 -8.29 12.55
C ILE A 177 1.88 -8.22 12.59
N ALA A 178 2.52 -9.00 11.72
CA ALA A 178 3.96 -9.02 11.53
C ALA A 178 4.38 -8.03 10.44
N ASP A 179 4.52 -6.75 10.77
CA ASP A 179 4.92 -5.72 9.79
C ASP A 179 6.31 -6.01 9.17
N HIS A 180 7.23 -6.57 9.96
CA HIS A 180 8.54 -7.04 9.49
C HIS A 180 8.47 -8.08 8.38
N PHE A 181 7.32 -8.74 8.18
CA PHE A 181 7.10 -9.61 7.03
C PHE A 181 7.33 -8.89 5.70
N VAL A 182 6.84 -7.65 5.58
CA VAL A 182 7.00 -6.83 4.37
C VAL A 182 8.48 -6.45 4.18
N GLN A 183 9.16 -6.07 5.27
CA GLN A 183 10.59 -5.73 5.24
C GLN A 183 11.46 -6.86 4.67
N ARG A 184 11.12 -8.13 4.93
CA ARG A 184 11.90 -9.30 4.45
C ARG A 184 12.01 -9.37 2.92
N PHE A 185 11.08 -8.79 2.18
CA PHE A 185 11.13 -8.79 0.71
C PHE A 185 12.27 -7.91 0.17
N SER A 186 12.69 -6.87 0.90
CA SER A 186 13.84 -6.02 0.52
C SER A 186 15.15 -6.80 0.37
N TYR A 187 15.29 -7.92 1.12
CA TYR A 187 16.49 -8.74 1.13
C TYR A 187 16.59 -9.70 -0.06
N LEU A 188 15.46 -10.10 -0.63
CA LEU A 188 15.40 -11.14 -1.65
C LEU A 188 16.11 -10.76 -2.96
N PRO A 189 15.96 -9.54 -3.51
CA PRO A 189 16.66 -9.15 -4.73
C PRO A 189 18.18 -9.36 -4.67
N LYS A 190 18.79 -8.95 -3.55
CA LYS A 190 20.24 -9.12 -3.33
C LYS A 190 20.61 -10.58 -3.13
N GLU A 191 19.82 -11.33 -2.37
CA GLU A 191 20.06 -12.75 -2.12
C GLU A 191 20.00 -13.58 -3.42
N LEU A 192 19.03 -13.29 -4.27
CA LEU A 192 18.75 -14.00 -5.51
C LEU A 192 19.50 -13.40 -6.72
N ASN A 193 20.21 -12.29 -6.52
CA ASN A 193 20.94 -11.55 -7.56
C ASN A 193 20.05 -11.19 -8.76
N THR A 194 18.88 -10.63 -8.47
CA THR A 194 17.94 -10.14 -9.49
C THR A 194 18.38 -8.79 -10.06
N LYS A 195 17.75 -8.37 -11.16
CA LYS A 195 18.03 -7.08 -11.80
C LYS A 195 17.31 -5.93 -11.13
N GLY A 196 16.03 -6.13 -10.81
CA GLY A 196 15.21 -5.15 -10.11
C GLY A 196 15.24 -5.29 -8.59
N LYS A 197 14.55 -4.39 -7.90
CA LYS A 197 14.31 -4.39 -6.46
C LYS A 197 12.87 -3.95 -6.20
N TYR A 198 12.34 -4.33 -5.04
CA TYR A 198 11.05 -3.82 -4.59
C TYR A 198 11.15 -2.34 -4.23
N THR A 199 10.12 -1.60 -4.57
CA THR A 199 9.97 -0.17 -4.31
C THR A 199 8.86 0.06 -3.28
N TYR A 200 8.84 1.24 -2.68
CA TYR A 200 7.86 1.62 -1.68
C TYR A 200 7.39 3.06 -1.94
N TYR A 201 6.09 3.28 -1.81
CA TYR A 201 5.50 4.62 -1.86
C TYR A 201 4.30 4.71 -0.91
N ASP A 202 4.25 5.76 -0.11
CA ASP A 202 3.07 6.16 0.62
C ASP A 202 2.82 7.68 0.50
N ASN A 203 1.62 8.11 0.90
CA ASN A 203 1.20 9.51 0.92
C ASN A 203 1.11 10.10 2.35
N GLY A 204 1.84 9.52 3.31
CA GLY A 204 1.81 9.83 4.74
C GLY A 204 0.77 9.06 5.54
N GLY A 205 0.03 8.15 4.91
CA GLY A 205 -0.98 7.30 5.53
C GLY A 205 -0.45 5.95 6.02
N GLN A 206 -1.36 5.07 6.46
CA GLN A 206 -1.07 3.68 6.84
C GLN A 206 -1.11 2.71 5.65
N GLN A 207 -1.32 3.23 4.44
CA GLN A 207 -1.50 2.48 3.22
C GLN A 207 -0.39 2.82 2.25
N TRP A 208 0.06 1.84 1.47
CA TRP A 208 1.22 2.00 0.61
C TRP A 208 1.07 1.22 -0.70
N VAL A 209 1.94 1.55 -1.64
CA VAL A 209 2.11 0.83 -2.91
C VAL A 209 3.50 0.20 -2.96
N ILE A 210 3.55 -1.10 -3.21
CA ILE A 210 4.77 -1.82 -3.58
C ILE A 210 4.76 -2.12 -5.07
N ASP A 211 5.90 -1.93 -5.70
CA ASP A 211 6.20 -2.25 -7.10
C ASP A 211 7.61 -2.86 -7.16
N TYR A 212 8.08 -3.27 -8.33
CA TYR A 212 9.40 -3.84 -8.56
C TYR A 212 10.06 -3.19 -9.78
N ALA A 213 11.23 -2.57 -9.58
CA ALA A 213 11.87 -1.76 -10.62
C ALA A 213 13.40 -1.94 -10.63
N THR A 214 14.01 -1.77 -11.80
CA THR A 214 15.45 -1.49 -11.90
C THR A 214 15.75 -0.04 -11.51
N GLU A 215 17.03 0.25 -11.21
CA GLU A 215 17.50 1.61 -10.91
C GLU A 215 17.07 2.65 -11.97
N LYS A 216 17.11 2.25 -13.25
CA LYS A 216 16.71 3.09 -14.36
C LYS A 216 15.20 3.34 -14.37
N GLU A 217 14.40 2.30 -14.15
CA GLU A 217 12.93 2.41 -14.13
C GLU A 217 12.46 3.27 -12.95
N GLN A 218 13.04 3.10 -11.76
CA GLN A 218 12.76 3.96 -10.61
C GLN A 218 13.07 5.43 -10.89
N SER A 219 14.25 5.71 -11.45
CA SER A 219 14.63 7.09 -11.80
C SER A 219 13.64 7.71 -12.80
N ILE A 220 13.24 6.97 -13.84
CA ILE A 220 12.30 7.47 -14.85
C ILE A 220 10.90 7.63 -14.25
N PHE A 221 10.46 6.73 -13.37
CA PHE A 221 9.18 6.83 -12.68
C PHE A 221 9.11 8.12 -11.85
N ASN A 222 10.10 8.36 -10.99
CA ASN A 222 10.14 9.55 -10.14
C ASN A 222 10.25 10.83 -10.99
N GLU A 223 11.05 10.83 -12.05
CA GLU A 223 11.16 11.97 -12.97
C GLU A 223 9.82 12.32 -13.65
N LYS A 224 9.08 11.31 -14.14
CA LYS A 224 7.84 11.53 -14.89
C LYS A 224 6.63 11.86 -14.02
N THR A 225 6.57 11.27 -12.83
CA THR A 225 5.41 11.40 -11.94
C THR A 225 5.62 12.47 -10.88
N GLY A 226 6.87 12.81 -10.56
CA GLY A 226 7.20 13.67 -9.42
C GLY A 226 6.92 13.01 -8.07
N LEU A 227 6.49 11.74 -8.04
CA LEU A 227 6.31 10.98 -6.80
C LEU A 227 7.68 10.62 -6.22
N ASN A 228 7.81 10.70 -4.89
CA ASN A 228 9.01 10.24 -4.19
C ASN A 228 8.89 8.75 -3.87
N ARG A 229 8.95 7.89 -4.89
CA ARG A 229 9.01 6.44 -4.67
C ARG A 229 10.42 6.05 -4.24
N GLU A 230 10.50 5.29 -3.16
CA GLU A 230 11.72 4.86 -2.49
C GLU A 230 11.98 3.37 -2.75
N TRP A 231 13.13 2.85 -2.33
CA TRP A 231 13.35 1.40 -2.32
C TRP A 231 12.74 0.81 -1.07
N LEU A 232 12.11 -0.36 -1.18
CA LEU A 232 11.67 -1.08 0.01
C LEU A 232 12.89 -1.47 0.84
N GLY A 233 12.87 -1.12 2.12
CA GLY A 233 13.98 -1.32 3.06
C GLY A 233 14.94 -0.13 3.16
N ASP A 234 14.78 0.90 2.33
CA ASP A 234 15.33 2.22 2.62
C ASP A 234 14.38 2.92 3.60
N GLY A 235 14.88 3.40 4.73
CA GLY A 235 14.07 4.01 5.80
C GLY A 235 13.56 3.02 6.85
N ASP A 236 12.68 3.51 7.73
CA ASP A 236 12.14 2.75 8.87
C ASP A 236 10.62 2.49 8.68
N HIS A 237 10.20 2.19 7.44
CA HIS A 237 8.78 1.98 7.07
C HIS A 237 8.15 0.75 7.74
N PHE A 238 8.96 -0.29 7.94
CA PHE A 238 8.57 -1.54 8.58
C PHE A 238 9.65 -1.97 9.58
N SER A 239 9.26 -2.70 10.62
CA SER A 239 10.21 -3.16 11.63
C SER A 239 11.20 -4.19 11.08
N GLU A 240 12.42 -4.19 11.64
CA GLU A 240 13.44 -5.16 11.26
C GLU A 240 13.07 -6.57 11.71
N PRO A 241 13.20 -7.60 10.85
CA PRO A 241 12.81 -8.94 11.22
C PRO A 241 13.70 -9.50 12.30
N ARG A 242 13.08 -9.99 13.37
CA ARG A 242 13.77 -10.66 14.48
C ARG A 242 13.98 -12.14 14.15
N ASP A 243 15.06 -12.69 14.69
CA ASP A 243 15.35 -14.13 14.68
C ASP A 243 14.40 -14.92 15.60
#